data_AF-A0A1I8Q625-F1
#
_entry.id   AF-A0A1I8Q625-F1
#
_cell.length_a   1.000
_cell.length_b   1.000
_cell.length_c   1.000
_cell.angle_alpha   90.00
_cell.angle_beta   90.00
_cell.angle_gamma   90.00
#
_symmetry.space_group_name_H-M   'P 1'
#
loop_
_entity.id
_entity.type
_entity.pdbx_description
1 polymer ?
#
loop_
_entity_poly.entity_id
_entity_poly.type
_entity_poly.pdbx_seq_one_letter_code
_entity_poly.pdbx_strand_id
1 'polypeptide(L)'
;MSELTPVQQYYKGKTVFITGASGFMGKVLLEKLLYSCYELKEIIMICRSKRGKSPESRLEDMWKLPIFQRIKDERPHVLKKVTMFAGDITNEMLGLSEENLKYVAENTNIVFHMAATLKLEGNLTDAVNMNLAGTRRAMDVARKMKNLEAFVHLSTAFCNCDQEIMYEKVYEFPHKPEDLMRMAEWMDVQTLDAVTPKLLSPHPNTYTYTKRLAEIYVRDQYNTMPVIIARPSIVSPAAYEPLPGWVDNLNGPTGLMIGCGKGVIRSVLVDKKNKSEVIPVDYAINGLIVIPYEFNKGKKPAEIPVYNITNADHRKMPIGTIIEMSKRVNEAYPLNIGLWYPDPCLTTNKMYQKFNEILFHWLPAYFIDFLLMIFGQKRFMIRVQQKIATGLEVLQFFTLSPWCFKSANYASLYNSLTRDDKAIFNMNMDPVHTEEEYMISCAKGARLFILKEKPEHQARARMHLKIMYFVDRICKIVIIYYFLKYLMRWTGISELIF
;
A
#
# COMPACT_ATOMS: atom_id res chain seq x y z
N MET A 1 15.01 34.91 3.60
CA MET A 1 14.20 33.70 3.33
C MET A 1 14.39 33.38 1.87
N SER A 2 14.69 32.13 1.50
CA SER A 2 14.74 31.73 0.09
C SER A 2 13.39 32.01 -0.56
N GLU A 3 13.39 32.45 -1.82
CA GLU A 3 12.15 32.59 -2.59
C GLU A 3 11.44 31.22 -2.68
N LEU A 4 10.11 31.24 -2.61
CA LEU A 4 9.31 30.03 -2.77
C LEU A 4 9.37 29.57 -4.22
N THR A 5 9.52 28.26 -4.44
CA THR A 5 9.41 27.70 -5.78
C THR A 5 7.96 27.80 -6.30
N PRO A 6 7.72 27.71 -7.62
CA PRO A 6 6.38 27.75 -8.19
C PRO A 6 5.35 26.82 -7.54
N VAL A 7 5.71 25.57 -7.22
CA VAL A 7 4.80 24.64 -6.54
C VAL A 7 4.52 25.12 -5.10
N GLN A 8 5.54 25.56 -4.36
CA GLN A 8 5.34 26.11 -3.01
C GLN A 8 4.45 27.37 -3.03
N GLN A 9 4.66 28.25 -4.01
CA GLN A 9 3.87 29.47 -4.21
C GLN A 9 2.41 29.15 -4.53
N TYR A 10 2.14 28.06 -5.26
CA TYR A 10 0.77 27.59 -5.47
C TYR A 10 0.08 27.17 -4.18
N TYR A 11 0.79 26.60 -3.20
CA TYR A 11 0.20 26.22 -1.91
C TYR A 11 0.13 27.36 -0.88
N LYS A 12 0.84 28.47 -1.11
CA LYS A 12 0.90 29.60 -0.19
C LYS A 12 -0.49 30.14 0.14
N GLY A 13 -0.81 30.22 1.42
CA GLY A 13 -2.11 30.74 1.90
C GLY A 13 -3.33 29.85 1.63
N LYS A 14 -3.15 28.66 1.03
CA LYS A 14 -4.26 27.73 0.77
C LYS A 14 -4.52 26.78 1.93
N THR A 15 -5.77 26.35 2.05
CA THR A 15 -6.16 25.28 2.97
C THR A 15 -6.38 23.97 2.22
N VAL A 16 -5.81 22.89 2.75
CA VAL A 16 -5.89 21.54 2.18
C VAL A 16 -6.78 20.66 3.06
N PHE A 17 -7.77 19.98 2.47
CA PHE A 17 -8.59 18.98 3.16
C PHE A 17 -8.18 17.56 2.76
N ILE A 18 -7.83 16.71 3.73
CA ILE A 18 -7.34 15.35 3.48
C ILE A 18 -8.25 14.33 4.15
N THR A 19 -8.86 13.46 3.35
CA THR A 19 -9.48 12.22 3.87
C THR A 19 -8.48 11.08 3.79
N GLY A 20 -8.45 10.22 4.82
CA GLY A 20 -7.48 9.11 4.89
C GLY A 20 -6.07 9.54 5.34
N ALA A 21 -5.91 10.73 5.91
CA ALA A 21 -4.63 11.27 6.38
C ALA A 21 -3.94 10.40 7.48
N SER A 22 -4.69 9.55 8.19
CA SER A 22 -4.13 8.60 9.16
C SER A 22 -3.57 7.31 8.55
N GLY A 23 -3.75 7.09 7.24
CA GLY A 23 -3.14 5.99 6.51
C GLY A 23 -1.66 6.23 6.20
N PHE A 24 -0.98 5.23 5.64
CA PHE A 24 0.46 5.30 5.30
C PHE A 24 0.79 6.47 4.37
N MET A 25 0.19 6.50 3.17
CA MET A 25 0.33 7.62 2.22
C MET A 25 -0.17 8.93 2.83
N GLY A 26 -1.26 8.88 3.61
CA GLY A 26 -1.82 10.02 4.34
C GLY A 26 -0.82 10.77 5.21
N LYS A 27 -0.07 10.02 6.02
CA LYS A 27 0.93 10.59 6.91
C LYS A 27 2.10 11.18 6.15
N VAL A 28 2.54 10.53 5.07
CA VAL A 28 3.64 11.02 4.22
C VAL A 28 3.21 12.29 3.47
N LEU A 29 1.97 12.35 2.97
CA LEU A 29 1.41 13.56 2.37
C LEU A 29 1.34 14.73 3.36
N LEU A 30 0.82 14.46 4.56
CA LEU A 30 0.72 15.45 5.64
C LEU A 30 2.11 16.01 6.00
N GLU A 31 3.06 15.11 6.24
CA GLU A 31 4.45 15.47 6.54
C GLU A 31 5.05 16.32 5.41
N LYS A 32 4.93 15.87 4.15
CA LYS A 32 5.55 16.53 3.02
C LYS A 32 4.97 17.92 2.76
N LEU A 33 3.65 18.09 2.88
CA LEU A 33 2.98 19.40 2.77
C LEU A 33 3.42 20.34 3.88
N LEU A 34 3.48 19.88 5.13
CA LEU A 34 3.93 20.70 6.26
C LEU A 34 5.39 21.12 6.14
N TYR A 35 6.26 20.20 5.73
CA TYR A 35 7.68 20.46 5.62
C TYR A 35 8.01 21.32 4.40
N SER A 36 7.48 20.96 3.22
CA SER A 36 7.87 21.57 1.94
C SER A 36 6.97 22.74 1.53
N CYS A 37 5.67 22.67 1.82
CA CYS A 37 4.72 23.75 1.52
C CYS A 37 4.38 24.56 2.79
N TYR A 38 5.40 24.89 3.59
CA TYR A 38 5.27 25.44 4.94
C TYR A 38 4.50 26.78 5.03
N GLU A 39 4.35 27.50 3.91
CA GLU A 39 3.55 28.74 3.79
C GLU A 39 2.06 28.51 3.50
N LEU A 40 1.59 27.25 3.44
CA LEU A 40 0.15 26.95 3.41
C LEU A 40 -0.55 27.52 4.65
N LYS A 41 -1.85 27.78 4.54
CA LYS A 41 -2.65 28.33 5.64
C LYS A 41 -2.93 27.25 6.69
N GLU A 42 -3.50 26.13 6.25
CA GLU A 42 -3.99 25.07 7.13
C GLU A 42 -4.12 23.73 6.39
N ILE A 43 -3.96 22.63 7.11
CA ILE A 43 -4.36 21.29 6.67
C ILE A 43 -5.49 20.81 7.59
N ILE A 44 -6.67 20.62 7.02
CA ILE A 44 -7.83 20.04 7.69
C ILE A 44 -7.87 18.55 7.38
N MET A 45 -8.07 17.72 8.38
CA MET A 45 -8.24 16.27 8.20
C MET A 45 -9.36 15.72 9.07
N ILE A 46 -9.97 14.62 8.63
CA ILE A 46 -10.97 13.90 9.42
C ILE A 46 -10.39 12.61 9.99
N CYS A 47 -10.85 12.25 11.18
CA CYS A 47 -10.59 10.94 11.77
C CYS A 47 -11.84 10.30 12.34
N ARG A 48 -11.90 8.98 12.24
CA ARG A 48 -12.98 8.19 12.82
C ARG A 48 -12.84 8.17 14.35
N SER A 49 -13.94 8.47 15.04
CA SER A 49 -14.08 8.33 16.50
C SER A 49 -14.17 6.87 16.94
N LYS A 50 -13.17 6.05 16.60
CA LYS A 50 -13.05 4.66 17.07
C LYS A 50 -12.11 4.58 18.27
N ARG A 51 -12.32 3.60 19.15
CA ARG A 51 -11.46 3.30 20.32
C ARG A 51 -11.39 4.42 21.38
N GLY A 52 -12.42 5.26 21.49
CA GLY A 52 -12.55 6.25 22.57
C GLY A 52 -11.51 7.38 22.61
N LYS A 53 -10.74 7.59 21.52
CA LYS A 53 -9.78 8.70 21.43
C LYS A 53 -10.38 9.88 20.68
N SER A 54 -10.21 11.08 21.24
CA SER A 54 -10.56 12.33 20.58
C SER A 54 -9.65 12.60 19.37
N PRO A 55 -10.05 13.46 18.41
CA PRO A 55 -9.21 13.91 17.32
C PRO A 55 -7.84 14.44 17.77
N GLU A 56 -7.80 15.19 18.86
CA GLU A 56 -6.59 15.81 19.41
C GLU A 56 -5.61 14.73 19.90
N SER A 57 -6.09 13.75 20.68
CA SER A 57 -5.27 12.63 21.14
C SER A 57 -4.69 11.80 19.99
N ARG A 58 -5.45 11.64 18.90
CA ARG A 58 -4.97 10.96 17.68
C ARG A 58 -3.91 11.77 16.96
N LEU A 59 -4.03 13.10 16.95
CA LEU A 59 -3.05 14.01 16.38
C LEU A 59 -1.73 13.94 17.18
N GLU A 60 -1.82 13.96 18.51
CA GLU A 60 -0.64 13.83 19.39
C GLU A 60 0.10 12.51 19.18
N ASP A 61 -0.62 11.40 19.06
CA ASP A 61 -0.01 10.10 18.76
C ASP A 61 0.63 10.08 17.37
N MET A 62 0.06 10.79 16.40
CA MET A 62 0.66 10.93 15.07
C MET A 62 1.98 11.69 15.14
N TRP A 63 2.05 12.76 15.94
CA TRP A 63 3.28 13.52 16.15
C TRP A 63 4.39 12.71 16.79
N LYS A 64 4.11 11.64 17.54
CA LYS A 64 5.14 10.76 18.11
C LYS A 64 5.84 9.90 17.05
N LEU A 65 5.32 9.82 15.82
CA LEU A 65 5.94 9.02 14.77
C LEU A 65 7.26 9.65 14.28
N PRO A 66 8.30 8.84 14.01
CA PRO A 66 9.62 9.32 13.59
C PRO A 66 9.62 10.26 12.38
N ILE A 67 8.67 10.10 11.46
CA ILE A 67 8.58 10.92 10.25
C ILE A 67 8.36 12.40 10.50
N PHE A 68 7.74 12.76 11.63
CA PHE A 68 7.50 14.16 11.98
C PHE A 68 8.68 14.77 12.76
N GLN A 69 9.73 13.99 13.04
CA GLN A 69 10.85 14.46 13.85
C GLN A 69 11.56 15.65 13.22
N ARG A 70 11.85 15.60 11.90
CA ARG A 70 12.48 16.73 11.19
C ARG A 70 11.64 18.01 11.24
N ILE A 71 10.31 17.90 11.22
CA ILE A 71 9.42 19.06 11.38
C ILE A 71 9.53 19.64 12.79
N LYS A 72 9.58 18.79 13.82
CA LYS A 72 9.74 19.27 15.21
C LYS A 72 11.08 19.96 15.44
N ASP A 73 12.14 19.45 14.81
CA ASP A 73 13.49 19.96 14.99
C ASP A 73 13.69 21.27 14.22
N GLU A 74 13.18 21.37 12.99
CA GLU A 74 13.46 22.50 12.10
C GLU A 74 12.32 23.53 12.03
N ARG A 75 11.06 23.11 12.11
CA ARG A 75 9.88 23.95 11.83
C ARG A 75 8.67 23.62 12.73
N PRO A 76 8.80 23.56 14.07
CA PRO A 76 7.73 23.05 14.94
C PRO A 76 6.42 23.86 14.87
N HIS A 77 6.50 25.13 14.49
CA HIS A 77 5.34 26.02 14.37
C HIS A 77 4.31 25.55 13.32
N VAL A 78 4.73 24.81 12.28
CA VAL A 78 3.81 24.35 11.23
C VAL A 78 2.86 23.26 11.74
N LEU A 79 3.19 22.56 12.83
CA LEU A 79 2.30 21.56 13.43
C LEU A 79 0.99 22.17 13.94
N LYS A 80 0.99 23.47 14.27
CA LYS A 80 -0.21 24.22 14.67
C LYS A 80 -1.14 24.52 13.50
N LYS A 81 -0.71 24.30 12.26
CA LYS A 81 -1.51 24.48 11.04
C LYS A 81 -2.38 23.26 10.72
N VAL A 82 -2.48 22.28 11.62
CA VAL A 82 -3.24 21.04 11.39
C VAL A 82 -4.45 21.01 12.30
N THR A 83 -5.62 20.94 11.68
CA THR A 83 -6.91 20.81 12.37
C THR A 83 -7.50 19.44 12.08
N MET A 84 -7.85 18.69 13.13
CA MET A 84 -8.46 17.38 13.00
C MET A 84 -9.90 17.42 13.49
N PHE A 85 -10.85 17.10 12.61
CA PHE A 85 -12.25 16.94 12.97
C PHE A 85 -12.62 15.46 13.15
N ALA A 86 -13.61 15.21 14.00
CA ALA A 86 -14.29 13.92 14.02
C ALA A 86 -15.09 13.76 12.72
N GLY A 87 -14.95 12.60 12.07
CA GLY A 87 -15.68 12.29 10.84
C GLY A 87 -15.46 10.86 10.37
N ASP A 88 -16.44 10.33 9.64
CA ASP A 88 -16.34 9.04 8.95
C ASP A 88 -16.89 9.18 7.53
N ILE A 89 -16.12 8.67 6.57
CA ILE A 89 -16.52 8.70 5.16
C ILE A 89 -17.73 7.80 4.89
N THR A 90 -18.08 6.93 5.84
CA THR A 90 -19.28 6.10 5.82
C THR A 90 -20.55 6.83 6.23
N ASN A 91 -20.47 8.12 6.55
CA ASN A 91 -21.60 8.94 6.99
C ASN A 91 -21.82 10.09 5.99
N GLU A 92 -23.09 10.49 5.80
CA GLU A 92 -23.42 11.69 5.02
C GLU A 92 -22.66 12.92 5.53
N MET A 93 -22.27 13.79 4.61
CA MET A 93 -21.41 14.96 4.88
C MET A 93 -20.14 14.61 5.69
N LEU A 94 -19.64 13.38 5.55
CA LEU A 94 -18.48 12.84 6.27
C LEU A 94 -18.66 12.78 7.80
N GLY A 95 -19.89 12.90 8.30
CA GLY A 95 -20.18 12.96 9.73
C GLY A 95 -19.65 14.21 10.43
N LEU A 96 -19.36 15.29 9.69
CA LEU A 96 -18.98 16.58 10.25
C LEU A 96 -20.20 17.23 10.93
N SER A 97 -19.96 17.95 12.04
CA SER A 97 -20.96 18.86 12.59
C SER A 97 -21.26 19.98 11.59
N GLU A 98 -22.42 20.63 11.71
CA GLU A 98 -22.80 21.74 10.82
C GLU A 98 -21.77 22.88 10.84
N GLU A 99 -21.23 23.20 12.03
CA GLU A 99 -20.16 24.18 12.21
C GLU A 99 -18.88 23.78 11.46
N ASN A 100 -18.40 22.55 11.66
CA ASN A 100 -17.19 22.07 11.00
C ASN A 100 -17.38 21.95 9.50
N LEU A 101 -18.55 21.51 9.04
CA LEU A 101 -18.89 21.45 7.62
C LEU A 101 -18.87 22.84 6.98
N LYS A 102 -19.44 23.85 7.65
CA LYS A 102 -19.38 25.24 7.21
C LYS A 102 -17.94 25.73 7.14
N TYR A 103 -17.14 25.46 8.18
CA TYR A 103 -15.72 25.84 8.20
C TYR A 103 -14.95 25.22 7.03
N VAL A 104 -15.11 23.91 6.80
CA VAL A 104 -14.49 23.18 5.69
C VAL A 104 -14.91 23.75 4.34
N ALA A 105 -16.20 24.03 4.15
CA ALA A 105 -16.76 24.59 2.93
C ALA A 105 -16.27 26.02 2.64
N GLU A 106 -16.05 26.84 3.66
CA GLU A 106 -15.63 28.24 3.48
C GLU A 106 -14.12 28.39 3.26
N ASN A 107 -13.31 27.50 3.83
CA ASN A 107 -11.87 27.68 3.88
C ASN A 107 -11.07 26.81 2.91
N THR A 108 -11.59 25.67 2.46
CA THR A 108 -10.79 24.68 1.70
C THR A 108 -10.60 25.07 0.23
N ASN A 109 -9.37 24.93 -0.26
CA ASN A 109 -9.01 25.10 -1.68
C ASN A 109 -8.73 23.77 -2.39
N ILE A 110 -8.09 22.81 -1.71
CA ILE A 110 -7.59 21.58 -2.32
C ILE A 110 -8.05 20.39 -1.50
N VAL A 111 -8.60 19.37 -2.17
CA VAL A 111 -9.00 18.11 -1.52
C VAL A 111 -8.12 16.96 -1.99
N PHE A 112 -7.52 16.24 -1.05
CA PHE A 112 -6.93 14.93 -1.28
C PHE A 112 -7.82 13.85 -0.68
N HIS A 113 -8.60 13.19 -1.53
CA HIS A 113 -9.45 12.09 -1.13
C HIS A 113 -8.70 10.77 -1.22
N MET A 114 -8.20 10.28 -0.07
CA MET A 114 -7.42 9.03 0.02
C MET A 114 -8.01 7.98 0.96
N ALA A 115 -9.11 8.29 1.64
CA ALA A 115 -9.81 7.31 2.45
C ALA A 115 -10.39 6.18 1.58
N ALA A 116 -10.01 4.94 1.87
CA ALA A 116 -10.51 3.73 1.23
C ALA A 116 -10.36 2.54 2.20
N THR A 117 -11.15 1.48 1.99
CA THR A 117 -10.82 0.16 2.53
C THR A 117 -9.89 -0.56 1.57
N LEU A 118 -8.75 -1.01 2.10
CA LEU A 118 -7.78 -1.85 1.39
C LEU A 118 -7.98 -3.34 1.72
N LYS A 119 -9.06 -3.70 2.41
CA LYS A 119 -9.39 -5.10 2.69
C LYS A 119 -9.87 -5.73 1.38
N LEU A 120 -8.99 -6.46 0.73
CA LEU A 120 -9.26 -7.10 -0.56
C LEU A 120 -10.24 -8.29 -0.39
N GLU A 121 -10.31 -8.84 0.82
CA GLU A 121 -11.23 -9.88 1.28
C GLU A 121 -12.53 -9.34 1.92
N GLY A 122 -12.76 -8.03 1.89
CA GLY A 122 -13.98 -7.43 2.45
C GLY A 122 -15.22 -7.76 1.61
N ASN A 123 -16.38 -7.85 2.27
CA ASN A 123 -17.67 -8.00 1.57
C ASN A 123 -17.95 -6.80 0.65
N LEU A 124 -18.83 -7.01 -0.33
CA LEU A 124 -19.11 -5.99 -1.33
C LEU A 124 -19.81 -4.77 -0.73
N THR A 125 -20.70 -4.95 0.25
CA THR A 125 -21.39 -3.85 0.95
C THR A 125 -20.41 -2.84 1.56
N ASP A 126 -19.45 -3.32 2.34
CA ASP A 126 -18.45 -2.48 2.99
C ASP A 126 -17.54 -1.79 1.96
N ALA A 127 -17.13 -2.54 0.92
CA ALA A 127 -16.31 -2.00 -0.15
C ALA A 127 -17.03 -0.87 -0.90
N VAL A 128 -18.31 -1.06 -1.25
CA VAL A 128 -19.14 -0.04 -1.91
C VAL A 128 -19.35 1.15 -1.00
N ASN A 129 -19.72 0.93 0.26
CA ASN A 129 -19.97 1.99 1.23
C ASN A 129 -18.72 2.86 1.46
N MET A 130 -17.53 2.25 1.57
CA MET A 130 -16.29 2.98 1.84
C MET A 130 -15.63 3.57 0.59
N ASN A 131 -15.50 2.80 -0.49
CA ASN A 131 -14.70 3.20 -1.66
C ASN A 131 -15.50 3.93 -2.73
N LEU A 132 -16.80 3.65 -2.86
CA LEU A 132 -17.64 4.25 -3.90
C LEU A 132 -18.58 5.31 -3.32
N ALA A 133 -19.50 4.91 -2.43
CA ALA A 133 -20.40 5.86 -1.77
C ALA A 133 -19.63 6.84 -0.87
N GLY A 134 -18.49 6.40 -0.29
CA GLY A 134 -17.57 7.28 0.41
C GLY A 134 -16.96 8.36 -0.49
N THR A 135 -16.61 8.02 -1.74
CA THR A 135 -16.17 9.01 -2.73
C THR A 135 -17.28 9.98 -3.09
N ARG A 136 -18.51 9.49 -3.34
CA ARG A 136 -19.68 10.36 -3.52
C ARG A 136 -19.80 11.38 -2.39
N ARG A 137 -19.79 10.93 -1.13
CA ARG A 137 -19.97 11.82 0.03
C ARG A 137 -18.83 12.82 0.23
N ALA A 138 -17.59 12.42 -0.08
CA ALA A 138 -16.46 13.35 -0.10
C ALA A 138 -16.65 14.43 -1.17
N MET A 139 -17.18 14.08 -2.34
CA MET A 139 -17.52 15.03 -3.39
C MET A 139 -18.71 15.91 -3.00
N ASP A 140 -19.72 15.37 -2.31
CA ASP A 140 -20.87 16.15 -1.81
C ASP A 140 -20.43 17.26 -0.85
N VAL A 141 -19.45 17.00 0.03
CA VAL A 141 -18.81 18.03 0.85
C VAL A 141 -17.99 19.00 -0.01
N ALA A 142 -17.20 18.49 -0.96
CA ALA A 142 -16.37 19.32 -1.82
C ALA A 142 -17.19 20.26 -2.73
N ARG A 143 -18.40 19.87 -3.17
CA ARG A 143 -19.31 20.75 -3.92
C ARG A 143 -19.75 21.99 -3.13
N LYS A 144 -19.70 21.93 -1.79
CA LYS A 144 -20.01 23.09 -0.93
C LYS A 144 -18.81 24.03 -0.79
N MET A 145 -17.61 23.63 -1.21
CA MET A 145 -16.39 24.43 -1.05
C MET A 145 -16.37 25.61 -2.02
N LYS A 146 -16.38 26.83 -1.49
CA LYS A 146 -16.51 28.07 -2.28
C LYS A 146 -15.30 28.34 -3.18
N ASN A 147 -14.12 27.89 -2.77
CA ASN A 147 -12.84 28.19 -3.42
C ASN A 147 -12.12 26.91 -3.89
N LEU A 148 -12.86 25.86 -4.25
CA LEU A 148 -12.28 24.58 -4.67
C LEU A 148 -11.51 24.73 -5.98
N GLU A 149 -10.21 24.45 -5.95
CA GLU A 149 -9.31 24.48 -7.11
C GLU A 149 -8.95 23.08 -7.61
N ALA A 150 -8.97 22.07 -6.74
CA ALA A 150 -8.68 20.70 -7.12
C ALA A 150 -9.28 19.69 -6.14
N PHE A 151 -9.91 18.64 -6.67
CA PHE A 151 -10.28 17.43 -5.94
C PHE A 151 -9.52 16.24 -6.52
N VAL A 152 -8.49 15.79 -5.82
CA VAL A 152 -7.66 14.64 -6.21
C VAL A 152 -8.24 13.37 -5.60
N HIS A 153 -8.81 12.51 -6.44
CA HIS A 153 -9.25 11.17 -6.07
C HIS A 153 -8.10 10.17 -6.20
N LEU A 154 -7.71 9.56 -5.07
CA LEU A 154 -6.71 8.50 -5.06
C LEU A 154 -7.35 7.16 -5.40
N SER A 155 -7.11 6.67 -6.61
CA SER A 155 -7.50 5.35 -7.11
C SER A 155 -6.30 4.38 -7.04
N THR A 156 -6.17 3.47 -7.99
CA THR A 156 -5.07 2.50 -8.08
C THR A 156 -4.82 2.12 -9.54
N ALA A 157 -3.56 1.87 -9.92
CA ALA A 157 -3.22 1.44 -11.28
C ALA A 157 -3.88 0.09 -11.66
N PHE A 158 -4.29 -0.69 -10.66
CA PHE A 158 -4.85 -2.02 -10.85
C PHE A 158 -6.38 -2.08 -10.96
N CYS A 159 -7.08 -0.94 -10.95
CA CYS A 159 -8.55 -0.94 -10.98
C CYS A 159 -9.13 -1.35 -12.34
N ASN A 160 -8.34 -1.32 -13.41
CA ASN A 160 -8.74 -1.72 -14.77
C ASN A 160 -8.01 -3.02 -15.16
N CYS A 161 -8.17 -4.07 -14.35
CA CYS A 161 -7.38 -5.29 -14.45
C CYS A 161 -7.68 -6.16 -15.69
N ASP A 162 -8.72 -5.82 -16.43
CA ASP A 162 -9.13 -6.39 -17.71
C ASP A 162 -8.41 -5.78 -18.92
N GLN A 163 -7.71 -4.66 -18.73
CA GLN A 163 -6.99 -3.98 -19.79
C GLN A 163 -5.56 -4.51 -19.90
N GLU A 164 -5.18 -5.00 -21.09
CA GLU A 164 -3.80 -5.47 -21.35
C GLU A 164 -2.78 -4.33 -21.23
N ILE A 165 -3.14 -3.16 -21.76
CA ILE A 165 -2.37 -1.92 -21.66
C ILE A 165 -3.25 -0.85 -21.03
N MET A 166 -2.76 -0.33 -19.91
CA MET A 166 -3.48 0.60 -19.07
C MET A 166 -2.93 2.02 -19.26
N TYR A 167 -3.71 2.84 -19.94
CA TYR A 167 -3.43 4.24 -20.27
C TYR A 167 -4.01 5.19 -19.22
N GLU A 168 -3.56 6.44 -19.27
CA GLU A 168 -4.02 7.53 -18.42
C GLU A 168 -5.36 8.13 -18.89
N LYS A 169 -6.39 7.29 -18.91
CA LYS A 169 -7.78 7.66 -19.18
C LYS A 169 -8.74 6.84 -18.32
N VAL A 170 -9.98 7.29 -18.20
CA VAL A 170 -11.06 6.50 -17.60
C VAL A 170 -11.69 5.63 -18.68
N TYR A 171 -11.76 4.33 -18.44
CA TYR A 171 -12.38 3.38 -19.37
C TYR A 171 -13.88 3.25 -19.06
N GLU A 172 -14.69 2.89 -20.05
CA GLU A 172 -16.10 2.55 -19.80
C GLU A 172 -16.23 1.18 -19.13
N PHE A 173 -17.29 0.99 -18.34
CA PHE A 173 -17.63 -0.28 -17.74
C PHE A 173 -19.15 -0.51 -17.77
N PRO A 174 -19.65 -1.76 -17.94
CA PRO A 174 -21.08 -2.01 -18.09
C PRO A 174 -21.92 -1.62 -16.88
N HIS A 175 -21.36 -1.73 -15.68
CA HIS A 175 -22.09 -1.41 -14.45
C HIS A 175 -22.00 0.08 -14.14
N LYS A 176 -23.13 0.70 -13.80
CA LYS A 176 -23.16 2.10 -13.36
C LYS A 176 -22.86 2.21 -11.87
N PRO A 177 -22.10 3.22 -11.43
CA PRO A 177 -21.77 3.40 -10.01
C PRO A 177 -23.02 3.51 -9.12
N GLU A 178 -24.05 4.22 -9.58
CA GLU A 178 -25.30 4.43 -8.84
C GLU A 178 -26.08 3.13 -8.66
N ASP A 179 -26.08 2.25 -9.65
CA ASP A 179 -26.78 0.97 -9.58
C ASP A 179 -26.15 0.07 -8.52
N LEU A 180 -24.80 0.05 -8.47
CA LEU A 180 -24.08 -0.69 -7.43
C LEU A 180 -24.31 -0.10 -6.04
N MET A 181 -24.33 1.23 -5.91
CA MET A 181 -24.65 1.89 -4.64
C MET A 181 -26.05 1.51 -4.15
N ARG A 182 -27.07 1.59 -5.01
CA ARG A 182 -28.43 1.18 -4.65
C ARG A 182 -28.47 -0.28 -4.25
N MET A 183 -27.86 -1.16 -5.03
CA MET A 183 -27.80 -2.59 -4.75
C MET A 183 -27.20 -2.90 -3.36
N ALA A 184 -26.11 -2.23 -2.99
CA ALA A 184 -25.50 -2.40 -1.67
C ALA A 184 -26.31 -1.78 -0.51
N GLU A 185 -27.22 -0.85 -0.79
CA GLU A 185 -28.07 -0.19 0.20
C GLU A 185 -29.30 -1.03 0.56
N TRP A 186 -29.98 -1.63 -0.42
CA TRP A 186 -31.24 -2.35 -0.18
C TRP A 186 -31.07 -3.86 0.01
N MET A 187 -30.04 -4.49 -0.57
CA MET A 187 -29.82 -5.93 -0.42
C MET A 187 -29.17 -6.23 0.93
N ASP A 188 -29.62 -7.30 1.58
CA ASP A 188 -28.92 -7.84 2.74
C ASP A 188 -27.56 -8.44 2.32
N VAL A 189 -26.64 -8.49 3.29
CA VAL A 189 -25.26 -8.92 3.05
C VAL A 189 -25.18 -10.35 2.51
N GLN A 190 -26.05 -11.28 2.97
CA GLN A 190 -25.99 -12.67 2.54
C GLN A 190 -26.39 -12.81 1.07
N THR A 191 -27.46 -12.12 0.66
CA THR A 191 -27.91 -12.12 -0.74
C THR A 191 -26.87 -11.44 -1.65
N LEU A 192 -26.29 -10.32 -1.21
CA LEU A 192 -25.26 -9.63 -1.99
C LEU A 192 -23.99 -10.48 -2.13
N ASP A 193 -23.56 -11.15 -1.06
CA ASP A 193 -22.39 -12.04 -1.10
C ASP A 193 -22.62 -13.23 -2.06
N ALA A 194 -23.85 -13.74 -2.17
CA ALA A 194 -24.18 -14.82 -3.11
C ALA A 194 -24.04 -14.40 -4.59
N VAL A 195 -24.35 -13.14 -4.93
CA VAL A 195 -24.23 -12.62 -6.31
C VAL A 195 -22.88 -11.99 -6.62
N THR A 196 -22.12 -11.61 -5.59
CA THR A 196 -20.82 -10.92 -5.70
C THR A 196 -19.83 -11.61 -6.66
N PRO A 197 -19.62 -12.94 -6.62
CA PRO A 197 -18.66 -13.59 -7.53
C PRO A 197 -18.95 -13.34 -9.02
N LYS A 198 -20.23 -13.28 -9.40
CA LYS A 198 -20.63 -13.02 -10.78
C LYS A 198 -20.51 -11.54 -11.15
N LEU A 199 -20.79 -10.65 -10.19
CA LEU A 199 -20.69 -9.20 -10.38
C LEU A 199 -19.25 -8.70 -10.46
N LEU A 200 -18.33 -9.34 -9.73
CA LEU A 200 -16.94 -8.92 -9.70
C LEU A 200 -16.25 -9.12 -11.05
N SER A 201 -16.57 -10.18 -11.79
CA SER A 201 -15.90 -10.50 -13.06
C SER A 201 -15.86 -9.26 -13.99
N PRO A 202 -14.67 -8.82 -14.44
CA PRO A 202 -13.37 -9.52 -14.45
C PRO A 202 -12.45 -9.23 -13.26
N HIS A 203 -12.89 -8.50 -12.24
CA HIS A 203 -12.08 -8.08 -11.11
C HIS A 203 -11.73 -9.21 -10.13
N PRO A 204 -10.49 -9.26 -9.63
CA PRO A 204 -10.05 -10.26 -8.67
C PRO A 204 -10.64 -10.08 -7.25
N ASN A 205 -11.12 -8.87 -6.93
CA ASN A 205 -11.60 -8.52 -5.60
C ASN A 205 -12.50 -7.29 -5.61
N THR A 206 -13.22 -7.08 -4.51
CA THR A 206 -14.14 -5.94 -4.30
C THR A 206 -13.44 -4.59 -4.35
N TYR A 207 -12.15 -4.51 -4.00
CA TYR A 207 -11.39 -3.27 -4.04
C TYR A 207 -11.16 -2.74 -5.45
N THR A 208 -10.62 -3.56 -6.36
CA THR A 208 -10.37 -3.16 -7.75
C THR A 208 -11.68 -2.80 -8.45
N TYR A 209 -12.75 -3.56 -8.22
CA TYR A 209 -14.08 -3.30 -8.74
C TYR A 209 -14.68 -1.97 -8.25
N THR A 210 -14.65 -1.72 -6.94
CA THR A 210 -15.22 -0.48 -6.39
C THR A 210 -14.40 0.76 -6.75
N LYS A 211 -13.07 0.63 -6.86
CA LYS A 211 -12.21 1.72 -7.38
C LYS A 211 -12.50 2.03 -8.85
N ARG A 212 -12.73 1.00 -9.68
CA ARG A 212 -13.12 1.17 -11.08
C ARG A 212 -14.37 2.03 -11.23
N LEU A 213 -15.40 1.72 -10.45
CA LEU A 213 -16.66 2.46 -10.46
C LEU A 213 -16.56 3.84 -9.80
N ALA A 214 -15.71 4.00 -8.78
CA ALA A 214 -15.43 5.31 -8.20
C ALA A 214 -14.80 6.26 -9.24
N GLU A 215 -13.91 5.77 -10.12
CA GLU A 215 -13.36 6.59 -11.20
C GLU A 215 -14.41 7.04 -12.21
N ILE A 216 -15.34 6.16 -12.58
CA ILE A 216 -16.46 6.50 -13.47
C ILE A 216 -17.32 7.58 -12.81
N TYR A 217 -17.67 7.40 -11.53
CA TYR A 217 -18.43 8.40 -10.78
C TYR A 217 -17.69 9.76 -10.74
N VAL A 218 -16.38 9.76 -10.48
CA VAL A 218 -15.56 10.98 -10.43
C VAL A 218 -15.52 11.66 -11.80
N ARG A 219 -15.27 10.92 -12.88
CA ARG A 219 -15.27 11.42 -14.26
C ARG A 219 -16.59 12.13 -14.58
N ASP A 220 -17.72 11.54 -14.21
CA ASP A 220 -19.03 12.08 -14.54
C ASP A 220 -19.31 13.43 -13.86
N GLN A 221 -18.52 13.80 -12.84
CA GLN A 221 -18.56 15.12 -12.20
C GLN A 221 -17.58 16.13 -12.81
N TYR A 222 -16.77 15.75 -13.80
CA TYR A 222 -15.70 16.60 -14.33
C TYR A 222 -16.21 17.90 -14.92
N ASN A 223 -17.42 17.92 -15.49
CA ASN A 223 -18.00 19.14 -16.06
C ASN A 223 -18.33 20.19 -14.98
N THR A 224 -18.63 19.77 -13.75
CA THR A 224 -19.10 20.65 -12.67
C THR A 224 -18.07 20.86 -11.57
N MET A 225 -17.00 20.05 -11.52
CA MET A 225 -15.99 20.10 -10.47
C MET A 225 -14.55 19.97 -11.02
N PRO A 226 -13.53 20.55 -10.36
CA PRO A 226 -12.13 20.40 -10.73
C PRO A 226 -11.55 19.07 -10.23
N VAL A 227 -12.06 17.95 -10.74
CA VAL A 227 -11.67 16.61 -10.28
C VAL A 227 -10.51 16.03 -11.09
N ILE A 228 -9.66 15.26 -10.41
CA ILE A 228 -8.45 14.65 -10.96
C ILE A 228 -8.33 13.22 -10.41
N ILE A 229 -7.90 12.27 -11.23
CA ILE A 229 -7.68 10.88 -10.78
C ILE A 229 -6.18 10.58 -10.72
N ALA A 230 -5.73 10.09 -9.57
CA ALA A 230 -4.36 9.64 -9.36
C ALA A 230 -4.33 8.14 -9.03
N ARG A 231 -3.55 7.36 -9.78
CA ARG A 231 -3.49 5.89 -9.71
C ARG A 231 -2.09 5.42 -9.34
N PRO A 232 -1.74 5.35 -8.04
CA PRO A 232 -0.50 4.70 -7.63
C PRO A 232 -0.51 3.20 -7.96
N SER A 233 0.66 2.66 -8.33
CA SER A 233 0.92 1.22 -8.29
C SER A 233 1.14 0.74 -6.85
N ILE A 234 1.77 -0.43 -6.65
CA ILE A 234 2.00 -0.96 -5.30
C ILE A 234 3.00 -0.05 -4.58
N VAL A 235 2.54 0.60 -3.53
CA VAL A 235 3.38 1.55 -2.80
C VAL A 235 4.37 0.81 -1.91
N SER A 236 5.65 1.11 -2.08
CA SER A 236 6.77 0.58 -1.30
C SER A 236 7.29 1.63 -0.29
N PRO A 237 8.19 1.25 0.65
CA PRO A 237 8.74 2.18 1.62
C PRO A 237 9.41 3.40 0.97
N ALA A 238 9.52 4.50 1.71
CA ALA A 238 10.14 5.73 1.20
C ALA A 238 11.55 5.49 0.67
N ALA A 239 11.88 6.05 -0.49
CA ALA A 239 13.23 6.00 -1.02
C ALA A 239 14.14 6.98 -0.26
N TYR A 240 13.66 8.21 -0.05
CA TYR A 240 14.42 9.29 0.57
C TYR A 240 13.66 9.95 1.72
N GLU A 241 12.42 10.36 1.49
CA GLU A 241 11.69 11.24 2.42
C GLU A 241 10.38 10.62 2.93
N PRO A 242 9.90 11.00 4.13
CA PRO A 242 10.57 11.81 5.15
C PRO A 242 11.78 11.13 5.81
N LEU A 243 11.83 9.79 5.73
CA LEU A 243 12.94 8.98 6.21
C LEU A 243 13.15 7.82 5.24
N PRO A 244 14.40 7.50 4.83
CA PRO A 244 14.66 6.35 3.99
C PRO A 244 14.16 5.05 4.61
N GLY A 245 13.47 4.22 3.81
CA GLY A 245 12.89 2.96 4.25
C GLY A 245 11.64 3.10 5.13
N TRP A 246 11.08 4.30 5.28
CA TRP A 246 9.88 4.49 6.11
C TRP A 246 8.69 3.67 5.60
N VAL A 247 8.12 2.89 6.52
CA VAL A 247 6.89 2.13 6.36
C VAL A 247 6.29 1.84 7.74
N ASP A 248 4.96 1.87 7.86
CA ASP A 248 4.27 1.70 9.15
C ASP A 248 3.24 0.56 9.17
N ASN A 249 3.19 -0.24 8.11
CA ASN A 249 2.28 -1.36 7.96
C ASN A 249 2.97 -2.56 7.28
N LEU A 250 2.26 -3.70 7.27
CA LEU A 250 2.71 -4.97 6.69
C LEU A 250 2.05 -5.23 5.33
N ASN A 251 1.49 -4.22 4.67
CA ASN A 251 0.75 -4.43 3.42
C ASN A 251 1.72 -4.64 2.25
N GLY A 252 1.29 -5.44 1.27
CA GLY A 252 2.01 -5.67 0.02
C GLY A 252 3.45 -6.18 0.21
N PRO A 253 4.46 -5.52 -0.39
CA PRO A 253 5.83 -6.04 -0.47
C PRO A 253 6.52 -6.12 0.90
N THR A 254 6.21 -5.22 1.83
CA THR A 254 6.79 -5.22 3.18
C THR A 254 6.39 -6.46 3.97
N GLY A 255 5.11 -6.86 3.90
CA GLY A 255 4.61 -8.08 4.54
C GLY A 255 5.24 -9.35 3.96
N LEU A 256 5.34 -9.42 2.62
CA LEU A 256 5.97 -10.55 1.94
C LEU A 256 7.45 -10.66 2.31
N MET A 257 8.19 -9.54 2.26
CA MET A 257 9.61 -9.49 2.64
C MET A 257 9.82 -9.96 4.09
N ILE A 258 9.02 -9.49 5.05
CA ILE A 258 9.14 -9.90 6.45
C ILE A 258 8.73 -11.36 6.65
N GLY A 259 7.64 -11.81 6.03
CA GLY A 259 7.14 -13.17 6.14
C GLY A 259 8.12 -14.21 5.57
N CYS A 260 8.70 -13.92 4.40
CA CYS A 260 9.76 -14.74 3.80
C CYS A 260 11.05 -14.65 4.62
N GLY A 261 11.48 -13.44 5.01
CA GLY A 261 12.70 -13.20 5.78
C GLY A 261 12.70 -13.82 7.18
N LYS A 262 11.53 -14.04 7.78
CA LYS A 262 11.37 -14.81 9.03
C LYS A 262 11.18 -16.31 8.78
N GLY A 263 11.16 -16.77 7.53
CA GLY A 263 10.93 -18.18 7.19
C GLY A 263 9.53 -18.69 7.50
N VAL A 264 8.55 -17.80 7.70
CA VAL A 264 7.15 -18.19 7.94
C VAL A 264 6.44 -18.46 6.61
N ILE A 265 6.72 -17.63 5.60
CA ILE A 265 6.27 -17.84 4.23
C ILE A 265 7.34 -18.67 3.51
N ARG A 266 7.01 -19.94 3.27
CA ARG A 266 7.89 -20.94 2.64
C ARG A 266 7.55 -21.29 1.20
N SER A 267 6.43 -20.79 0.67
CA SER A 267 5.94 -21.09 -0.68
C SER A 267 5.12 -19.90 -1.17
N VAL A 268 5.36 -19.44 -2.40
CA VAL A 268 4.68 -18.29 -3.01
C VAL A 268 4.38 -18.58 -4.48
N LEU A 269 3.14 -18.30 -4.90
CA LEU A 269 2.75 -18.32 -6.29
C LEU A 269 3.18 -17.02 -6.98
N VAL A 270 4.12 -17.12 -7.91
CA VAL A 270 4.66 -15.96 -8.62
C VAL A 270 5.29 -16.37 -9.93
N ASP A 271 5.05 -15.58 -10.97
CA ASP A 271 5.85 -15.68 -12.20
C ASP A 271 7.08 -14.80 -12.06
N LYS A 272 8.26 -15.42 -12.07
CA LYS A 272 9.55 -14.74 -11.95
C LYS A 272 9.86 -13.82 -13.13
N LYS A 273 9.21 -14.04 -14.28
CA LYS A 273 9.40 -13.25 -15.50
C LYS A 273 8.59 -11.95 -15.48
N ASN A 274 7.51 -11.90 -14.71
CA ASN A 274 6.70 -10.70 -14.58
C ASN A 274 7.52 -9.58 -13.97
N LYS A 275 7.30 -8.37 -14.47
CA LYS A 275 7.93 -7.15 -13.97
C LYS A 275 7.18 -6.64 -12.74
N SER A 276 7.92 -6.17 -11.74
CA SER A 276 7.33 -5.60 -10.53
C SER A 276 6.83 -4.17 -10.76
N GLU A 277 5.57 -3.92 -10.39
CA GLU A 277 4.94 -2.60 -10.46
C GLU A 277 4.85 -1.98 -9.07
N VAL A 278 6.00 -1.49 -8.58
CA VAL A 278 6.14 -0.82 -7.28
C VAL A 278 6.56 0.63 -7.44
N ILE A 279 6.09 1.51 -6.55
CA ILE A 279 6.47 2.92 -6.50
C ILE A 279 6.80 3.33 -5.06
N PRO A 280 7.96 3.97 -4.79
CA PRO A 280 8.25 4.51 -3.46
C PRO A 280 7.21 5.55 -3.03
N VAL A 281 6.81 5.52 -1.75
CA VAL A 281 5.75 6.40 -1.25
C VAL A 281 6.04 7.88 -1.44
N ASP A 282 7.29 8.32 -1.31
CA ASP A 282 7.71 9.70 -1.52
C ASP A 282 7.56 10.15 -2.98
N TYR A 283 7.88 9.28 -3.94
CA TYR A 283 7.68 9.60 -5.36
C TYR A 283 6.21 9.76 -5.68
N ALA A 284 5.38 8.87 -5.11
CA ALA A 284 3.93 8.95 -5.27
C ALA A 284 3.36 10.22 -4.63
N ILE A 285 3.77 10.55 -3.40
CA ILE A 285 3.31 11.76 -2.70
C ILE A 285 3.78 13.03 -3.38
N ASN A 286 5.02 13.09 -3.85
CA ASN A 286 5.51 14.25 -4.60
C ASN A 286 4.69 14.46 -5.87
N GLY A 287 4.34 13.37 -6.57
CA GLY A 287 3.37 13.40 -7.67
C GLY A 287 2.02 13.98 -7.27
N LEU A 288 1.44 13.47 -6.19
CA LEU A 288 0.15 13.97 -5.70
C LEU A 288 0.17 15.47 -5.37
N ILE A 289 1.25 15.99 -4.82
CA ILE A 289 1.38 17.43 -4.50
C ILE A 289 1.53 18.27 -5.78
N VAL A 290 2.23 17.76 -6.79
CA VAL A 290 2.45 18.50 -8.05
C VAL A 290 1.20 18.50 -8.95
N ILE A 291 0.37 17.46 -8.89
CA ILE A 291 -0.83 17.31 -9.73
C ILE A 291 -1.78 18.53 -9.67
N PRO A 292 -2.23 19.02 -8.49
CA PRO A 292 -3.09 20.20 -8.40
C PRO A 292 -2.46 21.47 -8.97
N TYR A 293 -1.14 21.63 -8.80
CA TYR A 293 -0.40 22.76 -9.34
C TYR A 293 -0.40 22.73 -10.87
N GLU A 294 -0.05 21.58 -11.47
CA GLU A 294 -0.04 21.44 -12.94
C GLU A 294 -1.45 21.62 -13.53
N PHE A 295 -2.48 21.06 -12.88
CA PHE A 295 -3.87 21.21 -13.30
C PHE A 295 -4.33 22.67 -13.37
N ASN A 296 -3.85 23.52 -12.44
CA ASN A 296 -4.25 24.93 -12.34
C ASN A 296 -3.27 25.90 -13.06
N LYS A 297 -2.22 25.39 -13.72
CA LYS A 297 -1.25 26.21 -14.45
C LYS A 297 -1.80 26.74 -15.78
N GLY A 298 -2.78 26.05 -16.37
CA GLY A 298 -3.29 26.32 -17.70
C GLY A 298 -4.82 26.26 -17.81
N LYS A 299 -5.31 26.09 -19.04
CA LYS A 299 -6.74 25.88 -19.29
C LYS A 299 -7.13 24.49 -18.80
N LYS A 300 -8.32 24.38 -18.20
CA LYS A 300 -8.92 23.10 -17.83
C LYS A 300 -8.93 22.16 -19.05
N PRO A 301 -8.32 20.96 -18.95
CA PRO A 301 -8.33 19.98 -20.03
C PRO A 301 -9.76 19.62 -20.50
N ALA A 302 -9.89 19.16 -21.75
CA ALA A 302 -11.18 18.74 -22.30
C ALA A 302 -11.68 17.43 -21.65
N GLU A 303 -10.75 16.53 -21.32
CA GLU A 303 -11.02 15.27 -20.64
C GLU A 303 -10.46 15.29 -19.22
N ILE A 304 -11.04 14.50 -18.32
CA ILE A 304 -10.55 14.40 -16.95
C ILE A 304 -9.07 13.97 -16.94
N PRO A 305 -8.18 14.71 -16.26
CA PRO A 305 -6.80 14.31 -16.15
C PRO A 305 -6.67 13.08 -15.25
N VAL A 306 -5.92 12.10 -15.74
CA VAL A 306 -5.59 10.86 -15.03
C VAL A 306 -4.09 10.71 -15.00
N TYR A 307 -3.55 10.30 -13.84
CA TYR A 307 -2.12 10.09 -13.65
C TYR A 307 -1.87 8.68 -13.15
N ASN A 308 -1.18 7.87 -13.95
CA ASN A 308 -0.69 6.55 -13.53
C ASN A 308 0.64 6.77 -12.81
N ILE A 309 0.59 6.83 -11.48
CA ILE A 309 1.76 7.05 -10.62
C ILE A 309 2.50 5.73 -10.45
N THR A 310 3.27 5.37 -11.48
CA THR A 310 3.98 4.10 -11.58
C THR A 310 5.46 4.33 -11.87
N ASN A 311 6.28 3.30 -11.65
CA ASN A 311 7.70 3.37 -12.00
C ASN A 311 7.90 3.40 -13.52
N ALA A 312 8.99 4.00 -13.98
CA ALA A 312 9.31 4.07 -15.40
C ALA A 312 9.64 2.67 -15.97
N ASP A 313 9.28 2.43 -17.23
CA ASP A 313 9.39 1.10 -17.86
C ASP A 313 10.83 0.52 -17.85
N HIS A 314 11.86 1.38 -17.89
CA HIS A 314 13.27 0.97 -17.84
C HIS A 314 13.76 0.56 -16.44
N ARG A 315 13.07 1.00 -15.38
CA ARG A 315 13.36 0.61 -13.99
C ARG A 315 12.65 -0.66 -13.54
N LYS A 316 11.63 -1.10 -14.27
CA LYS A 316 10.85 -2.28 -13.92
C LYS A 316 11.69 -3.54 -14.07
N MET A 317 11.96 -4.22 -12.96
CA MET A 317 12.76 -5.44 -12.91
C MET A 317 11.87 -6.70 -12.87
N PRO A 318 12.31 -7.83 -13.45
CA PRO A 318 11.69 -9.13 -13.24
C PRO A 318 11.68 -9.49 -11.75
N ILE A 319 10.57 -10.06 -11.27
CA ILE A 319 10.42 -10.46 -9.87
C ILE A 319 11.51 -11.47 -9.45
N GLY A 320 11.96 -12.33 -10.36
CA GLY A 320 13.08 -13.25 -10.11
C GLY A 320 14.35 -12.53 -9.64
N THR A 321 14.71 -11.42 -10.30
CA THR A 321 15.89 -10.63 -9.94
C THR A 321 15.73 -9.95 -8.59
N ILE A 322 14.54 -9.40 -8.31
CA ILE A 322 14.22 -8.78 -7.00
C ILE A 322 14.35 -9.80 -5.86
N ILE A 323 13.96 -11.05 -6.10
CA ILE A 323 14.07 -12.11 -5.10
C ILE A 323 15.54 -12.46 -4.84
N GLU A 324 16.36 -12.57 -5.86
CA GLU A 324 17.80 -12.84 -5.70
C GLU A 324 18.51 -11.73 -4.92
N MET A 325 18.19 -10.48 -5.23
CA MET A 325 18.63 -9.32 -4.43
C MET A 325 18.11 -9.42 -2.99
N SER A 326 16.83 -9.77 -2.80
CA SER A 326 16.23 -9.92 -1.47
C SER A 326 16.96 -10.97 -0.63
N LYS A 327 17.43 -12.07 -1.23
CA LYS A 327 18.23 -13.10 -0.54
C LYS A 327 19.55 -12.52 -0.02
N ARG A 328 20.30 -11.82 -0.88
CA ARG A 328 21.56 -11.15 -0.47
C ARG A 328 21.33 -10.12 0.63
N VAL A 329 20.31 -9.28 0.48
CA VAL A 329 19.94 -8.28 1.49
C VAL A 329 19.58 -8.95 2.82
N ASN A 330 18.82 -10.06 2.80
CA ASN A 330 18.46 -10.78 4.01
C ASN A 330 19.66 -11.49 4.67
N GLU A 331 20.66 -11.95 3.91
CA GLU A 331 21.91 -12.48 4.45
C GLU A 331 22.74 -11.39 5.16
N ALA A 332 22.81 -10.19 4.56
CA ALA A 332 23.53 -9.06 5.13
C ALA A 332 22.80 -8.42 6.34
N TYR A 333 21.46 -8.32 6.26
CA TYR A 333 20.59 -7.64 7.22
C TYR A 333 19.45 -8.54 7.74
N PRO A 334 19.74 -9.73 8.30
CA PRO A 334 18.71 -10.71 8.67
C PRO A 334 17.80 -10.24 9.79
N LEU A 335 16.50 -10.50 9.67
CA LEU A 335 15.51 -10.15 10.69
C LEU A 335 15.78 -10.93 12.00
N ASN A 336 15.52 -10.31 13.15
CA ASN A 336 15.66 -10.99 14.43
C ASN A 336 14.55 -12.03 14.61
N ILE A 337 14.86 -13.16 15.26
CA ILE A 337 13.91 -14.23 15.59
C ILE A 337 13.11 -14.69 14.35
N GLY A 338 13.76 -15.47 13.49
CA GLY A 338 13.10 -16.20 12.40
C GLY A 338 12.51 -17.53 12.90
N LEU A 339 11.40 -17.97 12.32
CA LEU A 339 10.82 -19.29 12.60
C LEU A 339 11.62 -20.40 11.90
N TRP A 340 12.12 -20.12 10.69
CA TRP A 340 12.88 -21.07 9.89
C TRP A 340 13.91 -20.34 9.02
N TYR A 341 14.81 -21.09 8.38
CA TYR A 341 15.72 -20.51 7.40
C TYR A 341 14.94 -19.89 6.20
N PRO A 342 15.25 -18.66 5.77
CA PRO A 342 14.57 -17.95 4.68
C PRO A 342 14.92 -18.50 3.29
N ASP A 343 14.17 -19.50 2.84
CA ASP A 343 14.35 -20.11 1.51
C ASP A 343 12.97 -20.50 0.94
N PRO A 344 12.14 -19.50 0.57
CA PRO A 344 10.81 -19.77 0.04
C PRO A 344 10.89 -20.42 -1.34
N CYS A 345 10.05 -21.42 -1.55
CA CYS A 345 9.80 -21.98 -2.87
C CYS A 345 8.95 -21.02 -3.70
N LEU A 346 9.33 -20.82 -4.96
CA LEU A 346 8.66 -19.91 -5.89
C LEU A 346 8.21 -20.72 -7.08
N THR A 347 6.93 -20.67 -7.39
CA THR A 347 6.35 -21.50 -8.45
C THR A 347 5.20 -20.78 -9.14
N THR A 348 4.90 -21.19 -10.37
CA THR A 348 3.67 -20.84 -11.09
C THR A 348 2.65 -21.98 -11.03
N ASN A 349 3.02 -23.15 -10.48
CA ASN A 349 2.16 -24.33 -10.41
C ASN A 349 1.36 -24.31 -9.09
N LYS A 350 0.04 -24.09 -9.20
CA LYS A 350 -0.89 -24.05 -8.07
C LYS A 350 -0.93 -25.35 -7.26
N MET A 351 -0.88 -26.51 -7.91
CA MET A 351 -0.91 -27.80 -7.23
C MET A 351 0.36 -28.02 -6.40
N TYR A 352 1.51 -27.71 -6.99
CA TYR A 352 2.80 -27.80 -6.31
C TYR A 352 2.89 -26.81 -5.14
N GLN A 353 2.39 -25.58 -5.32
CA GLN A 353 2.29 -24.62 -4.23
C GLN A 353 1.40 -25.16 -3.11
N LYS A 354 0.21 -25.70 -3.41
CA LYS A 354 -0.73 -26.20 -2.40
C LYS A 354 -0.14 -27.34 -1.59
N PHE A 355 0.59 -28.24 -2.25
CA PHE A 355 1.36 -29.29 -1.59
C PHE A 355 2.39 -28.70 -0.61
N ASN A 356 3.16 -27.71 -1.06
CA ASN A 356 4.14 -27.02 -0.20
C ASN A 356 3.49 -26.25 0.96
N GLU A 357 2.32 -25.65 0.77
CA GLU A 357 1.58 -24.96 1.85
C GLU A 357 1.15 -25.95 2.94
N ILE A 358 0.62 -27.12 2.55
CA ILE A 358 0.22 -28.17 3.51
C ILE A 358 1.44 -28.60 4.32
N LEU A 359 2.56 -28.92 3.65
CA LEU A 359 3.74 -29.48 4.31
C LEU A 359 4.56 -28.45 5.10
N PHE A 360 4.71 -27.23 4.59
CA PHE A 360 5.67 -26.25 5.12
C PHE A 360 5.00 -25.05 5.79
N HIS A 361 3.68 -24.86 5.66
CA HIS A 361 2.95 -23.83 6.42
C HIS A 361 2.03 -24.44 7.46
N TRP A 362 1.08 -25.27 7.03
CA TRP A 362 0.01 -25.78 7.89
C TRP A 362 0.46 -26.86 8.85
N LEU A 363 1.11 -27.92 8.36
CA LEU A 363 1.59 -29.01 9.22
C LEU A 363 2.51 -28.51 10.36
N PRO A 364 3.50 -27.63 10.11
CA PRO A 364 4.30 -27.04 11.18
C PRO A 364 3.48 -26.17 12.13
N ALA A 365 2.47 -25.45 11.62
CA ALA A 365 1.63 -24.61 12.48
C ALA A 365 0.76 -25.42 13.45
N TYR A 366 0.16 -26.51 12.98
CA TYR A 366 -0.57 -27.44 13.85
C TYR A 366 0.37 -28.08 14.87
N PHE A 367 1.56 -28.51 14.43
CA PHE A 367 2.56 -29.10 15.32
C PHE A 367 3.01 -28.11 16.41
N ILE A 368 3.33 -26.87 16.06
CA ILE A 368 3.72 -25.82 17.01
C ILE A 368 2.58 -25.52 17.99
N ASP A 369 1.34 -25.32 17.51
CA ASP A 369 0.20 -25.05 18.39
C ASP A 369 -0.13 -26.27 19.29
N PHE A 370 0.10 -27.49 18.82
CA PHE A 370 -0.01 -28.70 19.64
C PHE A 370 1.04 -28.74 20.76
N LEU A 371 2.31 -28.43 20.46
CA LEU A 371 3.34 -28.31 21.49
C LEU A 371 3.01 -27.20 22.49
N LEU A 372 2.59 -26.03 22.02
CA LEU A 372 2.18 -24.92 22.88
C LEU A 372 1.02 -25.34 23.80
N MET A 373 0.06 -26.12 23.29
CA MET A 373 -1.02 -26.69 24.09
C MET A 373 -0.50 -27.61 25.20
N ILE A 374 0.43 -28.52 24.90
CA ILE A 374 1.06 -29.41 25.89
C ILE A 374 1.76 -28.60 26.99
N PHE A 375 2.47 -27.53 26.61
CA PHE A 375 3.21 -26.68 27.55
C PHE A 375 2.35 -25.58 28.21
N GLY A 376 1.02 -25.63 28.08
CA GLY A 376 0.11 -24.64 28.66
C GLY A 376 0.28 -23.21 28.10
N GLN A 377 0.92 -23.07 26.94
CA GLN A 377 1.17 -21.79 26.28
C GLN A 377 0.04 -21.40 25.33
N LYS A 378 -0.07 -20.10 25.06
CA LYS A 378 -1.10 -19.57 24.15
C LYS A 378 -0.82 -19.96 22.70
N ARG A 379 -1.74 -20.71 22.10
CA ARG A 379 -1.75 -21.07 20.67
C ARG A 379 -1.92 -19.84 19.78
N PHE A 380 -1.13 -19.75 18.72
CA PHE A 380 -1.18 -18.62 17.81
C PHE A 380 -0.78 -18.95 16.37
N MET A 381 -0.09 -20.05 16.12
CA MET A 381 0.55 -20.30 14.83
C MET A 381 -0.45 -20.58 13.72
N ILE A 382 -1.54 -21.30 14.01
CA ILE A 382 -2.63 -21.53 13.04
C ILE A 382 -3.26 -20.19 12.62
N ARG A 383 -3.48 -19.28 13.57
CA ARG A 383 -4.05 -17.94 13.29
C ARG A 383 -3.09 -17.08 12.46
N VAL A 384 -1.79 -17.23 12.66
CA VAL A 384 -0.77 -16.58 11.82
C VAL A 384 -0.81 -17.13 10.40
N GLN A 385 -0.86 -18.46 10.23
CA GLN A 385 -0.92 -19.06 8.89
C GLN A 385 -2.23 -18.76 8.16
N GLN A 386 -3.37 -18.67 8.85
CA GLN A 386 -4.62 -18.22 8.24
C GLN A 386 -4.47 -16.83 7.61
N LYS A 387 -3.88 -15.87 8.34
CA LYS A 387 -3.64 -14.51 7.81
C LYS A 387 -2.68 -14.51 6.62
N ILE A 388 -1.64 -15.35 6.67
CA ILE A 388 -0.68 -15.49 5.58
C ILE A 388 -1.34 -16.09 4.34
N ALA A 389 -2.12 -17.15 4.49
CA ALA A 389 -2.83 -17.81 3.39
C ALA A 389 -3.78 -16.83 2.70
N THR A 390 -4.62 -16.11 3.45
CA THR A 390 -5.50 -15.07 2.90
C THR A 390 -4.72 -13.98 2.19
N GLY A 391 -3.64 -13.49 2.79
CA GLY A 391 -2.80 -12.45 2.18
C GLY A 391 -2.12 -12.92 0.89
N LEU A 392 -1.62 -14.16 0.84
CA LEU A 392 -0.99 -14.74 -0.34
C LEU A 392 -2.00 -14.96 -1.45
N GLU A 393 -3.18 -15.52 -1.16
CA GLU A 393 -4.27 -15.76 -2.12
C GLU A 393 -4.66 -14.48 -2.86
N VAL A 394 -4.86 -13.41 -2.09
CA VAL A 394 -5.18 -12.08 -2.61
C VAL A 394 -4.06 -11.51 -3.52
N LEU A 395 -2.79 -11.81 -3.21
CA LEU A 395 -1.65 -11.32 -4.00
C LEU A 395 -1.46 -12.11 -5.31
N GLN A 396 -1.95 -13.35 -5.42
CA GLN A 396 -1.66 -14.24 -6.56
C GLN A 396 -2.02 -13.62 -7.90
N PHE A 397 -3.16 -12.91 -7.97
CA PHE A 397 -3.58 -12.24 -9.19
C PHE A 397 -2.56 -11.19 -9.64
N PHE A 398 -2.03 -10.40 -8.71
CA PHE A 398 -1.07 -9.35 -9.03
C PHE A 398 0.33 -9.89 -9.33
N THR A 399 0.72 -11.03 -8.74
CA THR A 399 2.04 -11.64 -8.95
C THR A 399 2.11 -12.55 -10.18
N LEU A 400 0.97 -13.08 -10.65
CA LEU A 400 0.88 -13.93 -11.84
C LEU A 400 0.54 -13.19 -13.12
N SER A 401 -0.17 -12.06 -13.03
CA SER A 401 -0.50 -11.27 -14.21
C SER A 401 0.66 -10.35 -14.62
N PRO A 402 0.99 -10.25 -15.92
CA PRO A 402 1.83 -9.18 -16.43
C PRO A 402 1.05 -7.87 -16.41
N TRP A 403 1.74 -6.77 -16.10
CA TRP A 403 1.14 -5.43 -16.04
C TRP A 403 1.87 -4.48 -16.98
N CYS A 404 1.11 -3.68 -17.73
CA CYS A 404 1.64 -2.63 -18.59
C CYS A 404 0.92 -1.30 -18.31
N PHE A 405 1.45 -0.54 -17.36
CA PHE A 405 0.96 0.81 -17.04
C PHE A 405 1.74 1.85 -17.85
N LYS A 406 1.03 2.63 -18.67
CA LYS A 406 1.57 3.82 -19.34
C LYS A 406 1.35 5.05 -18.46
N SER A 407 2.41 5.83 -18.24
CA SER A 407 2.47 6.90 -17.24
C SER A 407 3.07 8.19 -17.82
N ALA A 408 2.62 8.58 -19.01
CA ALA A 408 3.16 9.73 -19.74
C ALA A 408 2.83 11.06 -19.04
N ASN A 409 1.60 11.24 -18.56
CA ASN A 409 1.15 12.41 -17.80
C ASN A 409 1.91 12.49 -16.47
N TYR A 410 2.12 11.37 -15.77
CA TYR A 410 2.93 11.37 -14.55
C TYR A 410 4.40 11.75 -14.84
N ALA A 411 5.00 11.20 -15.89
CA ALA A 411 6.37 11.56 -16.29
C ALA A 411 6.49 13.04 -16.70
N SER A 412 5.47 13.61 -17.35
CA SER A 412 5.49 15.02 -17.74
C SER A 412 5.48 15.97 -16.55
N LEU A 413 4.93 15.58 -15.39
CA LEU A 413 4.99 16.39 -14.17
C LEU A 413 6.43 16.70 -13.78
N TYR A 414 7.27 15.67 -13.67
CA TYR A 414 8.67 15.89 -13.28
C TYR A 414 9.40 16.74 -14.33
N ASN A 415 9.11 16.54 -15.61
CA ASN A 415 9.75 17.29 -16.69
C ASN A 415 9.36 18.78 -16.71
N SER A 416 8.14 19.14 -16.27
CA SER A 416 7.66 20.53 -16.25
C SER A 416 8.18 21.36 -15.07
N LEU A 417 8.75 20.71 -14.05
CA LEU A 417 9.24 21.36 -12.83
C LEU A 417 10.54 22.13 -13.03
N THR A 418 10.66 23.24 -12.29
CA THR A 418 11.92 23.98 -12.14
C THR A 418 12.98 23.13 -11.46
N ARG A 419 14.26 23.54 -11.54
CA ARG A 419 15.36 22.83 -10.86
C ARG A 419 15.12 22.71 -9.36
N ASP A 420 14.64 23.78 -8.73
CA ASP A 420 14.40 23.81 -7.28
C ASP A 420 13.17 22.99 -6.90
N ASP A 421 12.09 23.04 -7.70
CA ASP A 421 10.94 22.15 -7.51
C ASP A 421 11.34 20.67 -7.68
N LYS A 422 12.22 20.33 -8.61
CA LYS A 422 12.72 18.95 -8.78
C LYS A 422 13.49 18.46 -7.56
N ALA A 423 14.20 19.36 -6.87
CA ALA A 423 14.92 19.03 -5.64
C ALA A 423 13.96 18.81 -4.46
N ILE A 424 12.90 19.64 -4.37
CA ILE A 424 11.91 19.54 -3.29
C ILE A 424 10.92 18.40 -3.54
N PHE A 425 10.31 18.32 -4.72
CA PHE A 425 9.31 17.33 -5.10
C PHE A 425 9.93 16.26 -6.01
N ASN A 426 10.96 15.60 -5.50
CA ASN A 426 11.73 14.62 -6.26
C ASN A 426 10.86 13.43 -6.72
N MET A 427 10.77 13.24 -8.03
CA MET A 427 10.13 12.10 -8.69
C MET A 427 11.08 11.49 -9.73
N ASN A 428 12.38 11.68 -9.55
CA ASN A 428 13.39 11.27 -10.50
C ASN A 428 13.41 9.74 -10.66
N MET A 429 13.07 9.27 -11.85
CA MET A 429 13.10 7.86 -12.21
C MET A 429 14.48 7.40 -12.70
N ASP A 430 15.52 8.19 -12.47
CA ASP A 430 16.93 7.83 -12.71
C ASP A 430 17.76 8.23 -11.48
N PRO A 431 17.52 7.61 -10.31
CA PRO A 431 18.23 7.95 -9.09
C PRO A 431 19.71 7.53 -9.16
N VAL A 432 20.55 8.22 -8.38
CA VAL A 432 21.96 7.85 -8.22
C VAL A 432 22.10 6.50 -7.49
N HIS A 433 21.19 6.20 -6.56
CA HIS A 433 21.21 4.94 -5.82
C HIS A 433 20.64 3.80 -6.65
N THR A 434 21.32 2.65 -6.55
CA THR A 434 20.90 1.41 -7.18
C THR A 434 19.65 0.83 -6.49
N GLU A 435 18.94 -0.04 -7.21
CA GLU A 435 17.79 -0.77 -6.64
C GLU A 435 18.20 -1.64 -5.44
N GLU A 436 19.43 -2.15 -5.40
CA GLU A 436 19.93 -2.94 -4.26
C GLU A 436 20.13 -2.07 -3.02
N GLU A 437 20.66 -0.86 -3.16
CA GLU A 437 20.76 0.12 -2.06
C GLU A 437 19.38 0.52 -1.54
N TYR A 438 18.41 0.72 -2.44
CA TYR A 438 17.02 0.98 -2.06
C TYR A 438 16.42 -0.20 -1.27
N MET A 439 16.64 -1.44 -1.71
CA MET A 439 16.18 -2.63 -1.00
C MET A 439 16.84 -2.79 0.38
N ILE A 440 18.13 -2.47 0.51
CA ILE A 440 18.82 -2.42 1.81
C ILE A 440 18.16 -1.39 2.73
N SER A 441 17.85 -0.20 2.21
CA SER A 441 17.12 0.84 2.95
C SER A 441 15.76 0.34 3.43
N CYS A 442 14.99 -0.31 2.55
CA CYS A 442 13.70 -0.93 2.89
C CYS A 442 13.83 -2.01 3.98
N ALA A 443 14.85 -2.87 3.90
CA ALA A 443 15.08 -3.91 4.90
C ALA A 443 15.44 -3.31 6.27
N LYS A 444 16.32 -2.30 6.30
CA LYS A 444 16.64 -1.55 7.54
C LYS A 444 15.41 -0.86 8.11
N GLY A 445 14.61 -0.23 7.25
CA GLY A 445 13.36 0.43 7.62
C GLY A 445 12.33 -0.54 8.20
N ALA A 446 12.14 -1.72 7.59
CA ALA A 446 11.27 -2.77 8.13
C ALA A 446 11.69 -3.22 9.53
N ARG A 447 13.00 -3.39 9.76
CA ARG A 447 13.53 -3.74 11.09
C ARG A 447 13.21 -2.67 12.12
N LEU A 448 13.51 -1.41 11.79
CA LEU A 448 13.39 -0.29 12.72
C LEU A 448 11.92 0.10 12.97
N PHE A 449 11.14 0.28 11.91
CA PHE A 449 9.82 0.89 11.98
C PHE A 449 8.70 -0.12 12.20
N ILE A 450 8.82 -1.33 11.66
CA ILE A 450 7.80 -2.39 11.80
C ILE A 450 8.13 -3.33 12.95
N LEU A 451 9.32 -3.94 12.92
CA LEU A 451 9.71 -4.95 13.92
C LEU A 451 10.25 -4.35 15.22
N LYS A 452 10.47 -3.03 15.26
CA LYS A 452 11.01 -2.30 16.41
C LYS A 452 12.35 -2.88 16.89
N GLU A 453 13.16 -3.38 15.96
CA GLU A 453 14.48 -3.91 16.24
C GLU A 453 15.51 -2.78 16.36
N LYS A 454 16.34 -2.84 17.38
CA LYS A 454 17.49 -1.94 17.55
C LYS A 454 18.66 -2.40 16.68
N PRO A 455 19.53 -1.50 16.20
CA PRO A 455 20.73 -1.85 15.45
C PRO A 455 21.62 -2.90 16.15
N GLU A 456 21.70 -2.84 17.48
CA GLU A 456 22.43 -3.79 18.34
C GLU A 456 22.00 -5.25 18.15
N HIS A 457 20.74 -5.49 17.76
CA HIS A 457 20.23 -6.84 17.55
C HIS A 457 20.79 -7.52 16.28
N GLN A 458 21.51 -6.80 15.42
CA GLN A 458 21.95 -7.31 14.13
C GLN A 458 22.97 -8.45 14.24
N ALA A 459 23.90 -8.38 15.20
CA ALA A 459 24.87 -9.46 15.42
C ALA A 459 24.18 -10.77 15.84
N ARG A 460 23.24 -10.67 16.79
CA ARG A 460 22.41 -11.79 17.24
C ARG A 460 21.58 -12.37 16.10
N ALA A 461 20.97 -11.52 15.27
CA ALA A 461 20.17 -11.96 14.13
C ALA A 461 21.02 -12.73 13.10
N ARG A 462 22.26 -12.29 12.83
CA ARG A 462 23.21 -13.01 11.97
C ARG A 462 23.58 -14.38 12.52
N MET A 463 23.86 -14.48 13.82
CA MET A 463 24.13 -15.76 14.46
C MET A 463 22.92 -16.70 14.38
N HIS A 464 21.73 -16.18 14.66
CA HIS A 464 20.50 -16.95 14.56
C HIS A 464 20.23 -17.45 13.14
N LEU A 465 20.45 -16.62 12.11
CA LEU A 465 20.32 -17.04 10.71
C LEU A 465 21.28 -18.19 10.37
N LYS A 466 22.54 -18.12 10.83
CA LYS A 466 23.53 -19.21 10.65
C LYS A 466 23.07 -20.50 11.32
N ILE A 467 22.57 -20.43 12.55
CA ILE A 467 22.02 -21.61 13.25
C ILE A 467 20.86 -22.19 12.44
N MET A 468 19.91 -21.35 12.02
CA MET A 468 18.76 -21.78 11.22
C MET A 468 19.17 -22.41 9.88
N TYR A 469 20.25 -21.93 9.25
CA TYR A 469 20.82 -22.55 8.05
C TYR A 469 21.23 -24.01 8.32
N PHE A 470 22.01 -24.26 9.37
CA PHE A 470 22.42 -25.62 9.73
C PHE A 470 21.23 -26.49 10.12
N VAL A 471 20.28 -25.95 10.89
CA VAL A 471 19.03 -26.65 11.22
C VAL A 471 18.28 -27.05 9.95
N ASP A 472 18.09 -26.14 8.99
CA ASP A 472 17.42 -26.42 7.72
C ASP A 472 18.15 -27.50 6.91
N ARG A 473 19.48 -27.43 6.83
CA ARG A 473 20.30 -28.45 6.13
C ARG A 473 20.18 -29.82 6.78
N ILE A 474 20.36 -29.90 8.10
CA ILE A 474 20.27 -31.16 8.85
C ILE A 474 18.87 -31.75 8.71
N CYS A 475 17.81 -30.96 8.90
CA CYS A 475 16.44 -31.42 8.73
C CYS A 475 16.19 -31.98 7.32
N LYS A 476 16.64 -31.29 6.27
CA LYS A 476 16.52 -31.77 4.88
C LYS A 476 17.28 -33.09 4.67
N ILE A 477 18.51 -33.19 5.16
CA ILE A 477 19.32 -34.42 5.06
C ILE A 477 18.62 -35.58 5.76
N VAL A 478 18.12 -35.37 6.99
CA VAL A 478 17.40 -36.38 7.77
C VAL A 478 16.12 -36.84 7.05
N ILE A 479 15.32 -35.91 6.53
CA ILE A 479 14.09 -36.22 5.79
C ILE A 479 14.41 -37.04 4.54
N ILE A 480 15.41 -36.63 3.75
CA ILE A 480 15.83 -37.34 2.53
C ILE A 480 16.34 -38.73 2.89
N TYR A 481 17.18 -38.87 3.92
CA TYR A 481 17.69 -40.15 4.38
C TYR A 481 16.56 -41.12 4.76
N TYR A 482 15.60 -40.69 5.58
CA TYR A 482 14.48 -41.55 5.98
C TYR A 482 13.54 -41.87 4.81
N PHE A 483 13.33 -40.92 3.89
CA PHE A 483 12.56 -41.14 2.67
C PHE A 483 13.20 -42.18 1.76
N LEU A 484 14.51 -42.05 1.48
CA LEU A 484 15.28 -43.02 0.70
C LEU A 484 15.32 -44.39 1.38
N LYS A 485 15.50 -44.44 2.70
CA LYS A 485 15.46 -45.69 3.48
C LYS A 485 14.10 -46.37 3.38
N TYR A 486 13.01 -45.61 3.45
CA TYR A 486 11.66 -46.14 3.27
C TYR A 486 11.46 -46.66 1.84
N LEU A 487 11.89 -45.91 0.83
CA LEU A 487 11.79 -46.30 -0.58
C LEU A 487 12.60 -47.57 -0.87
N MET A 488 13.82 -47.70 -0.35
CA MET A 488 14.65 -48.90 -0.50
C MET A 488 13.99 -50.13 0.13
N ARG A 489 13.33 -49.98 1.28
CA ARG A 489 12.55 -51.06 1.91
C ARG A 489 11.33 -51.43 1.10
N TRP A 490 10.60 -50.43 0.59
CA TRP A 490 9.39 -50.66 -0.19
C TRP A 490 9.65 -51.29 -1.55
N THR A 491 10.78 -50.96 -2.18
CA THR A 491 11.20 -51.50 -3.48
C THR A 491 11.98 -52.82 -3.38
N GLY A 492 12.26 -53.32 -2.17
CA GLY A 492 13.08 -54.52 -1.96
C GLY A 492 14.58 -54.32 -2.23
N ILE A 493 15.02 -53.13 -2.67
CA ILE A 493 16.43 -52.81 -2.91
C ILE A 493 17.27 -52.94 -1.63
N SER A 494 16.66 -52.71 -0.46
CA SER A 494 17.37 -52.91 0.82
C SER A 494 17.77 -54.36 1.07
N GLU A 495 17.16 -55.34 0.41
CA GLU A 495 17.50 -56.77 0.49
C GLU A 495 18.60 -57.18 -0.51
N LEU A 496 18.94 -56.30 -1.47
CA LEU A 496 20.01 -56.50 -2.46
C LEU A 496 21.35 -55.86 -2.05
N ILE A 497 21.33 -54.96 -1.07
CA ILE A 497 22.49 -54.14 -0.64
C ILE A 497 23.04 -54.60 0.73
N PHE A 498 22.33 -55.45 1.47
CA PHE A 498 22.74 -55.97 2.78
C PHE A 498 22.84 -57.49 2.80
#